data_AF-A0A537ZHX3-F1
#
_entry.id   AF-A0A537ZHX3-F1
#
_cell.length_a   1.000
_cell.length_b   1.000
_cell.length_c   1.000
_cell.angle_alpha   90.00
_cell.angle_beta   90.00
_cell.angle_gamma   90.00
#
_symmetry.space_group_name_H-M   'P 1'
#
loop_
_entity.id
_entity.type
_entity.pdbx_description
1 polymer ?
#
loop_
_entity_poly.entity_id
_entity_poly.type
_entity_poly.pdbx_seq_one_letter_code
_entity_poly.pdbx_strand_id
1 'polypeptide(L)'
;MASSEAKNLEAISKAIDAHNRSCEFPAVAVAMNPFEVERLGWDSIRGLPIRPDPSLGTGAFRIICARDELETETEEVVEAVSTQTVPITR
;
A
#
# COMPACT_ATOMS: atom_id res chain seq x y z
N MET A 1 22.36 -13.28 -14.63
CA MET A 1 20.98 -12.86 -14.98
C MET A 1 20.52 -11.96 -13.85
N ALA A 2 20.13 -10.71 -14.12
CA ALA A 2 19.49 -9.90 -13.10
C ALA A 2 18.20 -10.63 -12.70
N SER A 3 18.07 -11.02 -11.42
CA SER A 3 16.88 -11.67 -10.88
C SER A 3 15.63 -10.87 -11.30
N SER A 4 14.49 -11.52 -11.50
CA SER A 4 13.22 -10.83 -11.76
C SER A 4 12.96 -9.71 -10.73
N GLU A 5 13.51 -9.86 -9.52
CA GLU A 5 13.56 -8.89 -8.44
C GLU A 5 14.34 -7.61 -8.80
N ALA A 6 15.52 -7.72 -9.41
CA ALA A 6 16.32 -6.56 -9.82
C ALA A 6 15.61 -5.76 -10.92
N LYS A 7 14.99 -6.45 -11.88
CA LYS A 7 14.17 -5.79 -12.92
C LYS A 7 12.93 -5.12 -12.31
N ASN A 8 12.32 -5.74 -11.30
CA ASN A 8 11.20 -5.17 -10.58
C ASN A 8 11.61 -3.90 -9.80
N LEU A 9 12.75 -3.94 -9.11
CA LEU A 9 13.27 -2.80 -8.35
C LEU A 9 13.65 -1.62 -9.25
N GLU A 10 14.24 -1.86 -10.41
CA GLU A 10 14.51 -0.82 -11.41
C GLU A 10 13.23 -0.18 -11.94
N ALA A 11 12.19 -0.98 -12.21
CA ALA A 11 10.90 -0.49 -12.69
C ALA A 11 10.19 0.37 -11.62
N ILE A 12 10.16 -0.10 -10.37
CA ILE A 12 9.58 0.61 -9.24
C ILE A 12 10.35 1.92 -9.00
N SER A 13 11.68 1.89 -9.05
CA SER A 13 12.50 3.09 -8.88
C SER A 13 12.19 4.15 -9.92
N LYS A 14 12.13 3.76 -11.21
CA LYS A 14 11.77 4.69 -12.29
C LYS A 14 10.36 5.25 -12.12
N ALA A 15 9.42 4.44 -11.66
CA ALA A 15 8.05 4.90 -11.39
C ALA A 15 7.99 5.91 -10.25
N ILE A 16 8.76 5.70 -9.16
CA ILE A 16 8.88 6.67 -8.06
C ILE A 16 9.44 8.00 -8.57
N ASP A 17 10.52 7.97 -9.36
CA ASP A 17 11.12 9.18 -9.92
C ASP A 17 10.19 9.90 -10.89
N ALA A 18 9.43 9.16 -11.71
CA ALA A 18 8.43 9.73 -12.59
C ALA A 18 7.30 10.40 -11.78
N HIS A 19 6.79 9.71 -10.75
CA HIS A 19 5.75 10.22 -9.87
C HIS A 19 6.17 11.52 -9.17
N ASN A 20 7.35 11.55 -8.56
CA ASN A 20 7.87 12.72 -7.85
C ASN A 20 8.14 13.93 -8.79
N ARG A 21 8.19 13.73 -10.11
CA ARG A 21 8.29 14.81 -11.10
C ARG A 21 6.92 15.30 -11.58
N SER A 22 5.92 14.42 -11.59
CA SER A 22 4.58 14.72 -12.15
C SER A 22 3.54 15.08 -11.09
N CYS A 23 3.70 14.61 -9.85
CA CYS A 23 2.77 14.85 -8.76
C CYS A 23 3.29 15.96 -7.84
N GLU A 24 2.38 16.78 -7.33
CA GLU A 24 2.68 17.83 -6.33
C GLU A 24 2.93 17.24 -4.93
N PHE A 25 2.47 16.01 -4.67
CA PHE A 25 2.67 15.30 -3.41
C PHE A 25 3.81 14.30 -3.52
N PRO A 26 4.64 14.16 -2.47
CA PRO A 26 5.67 13.13 -2.44
C PRO A 26 5.05 11.74 -2.37
N ALA A 27 5.75 10.76 -2.94
CA ALA A 27 5.46 9.35 -2.72
C ALA A 27 5.68 8.99 -1.24
N VAL A 28 4.72 8.29 -0.64
CA VAL A 28 4.75 7.89 0.79
C VAL A 28 4.81 6.38 0.96
N ALA A 29 4.33 5.60 0.00
CA ALA A 29 4.38 4.14 0.04
C ALA A 29 4.35 3.52 -1.36
N VAL A 30 4.68 2.24 -1.45
CA VAL A 30 4.51 1.42 -2.67
C VAL A 30 3.54 0.30 -2.37
N ALA A 31 2.40 0.27 -3.05
CA ALA A 31 1.44 -0.82 -2.96
C ALA A 31 1.83 -1.96 -3.92
N MET A 32 1.80 -3.19 -3.41
CA MET A 32 2.11 -4.40 -4.17
C MET A 32 1.21 -5.55 -3.75
N ASN A 33 1.02 -6.54 -4.62
CA ASN A 33 0.27 -7.75 -4.26
C ASN A 33 0.91 -8.43 -3.02
N PRO A 34 0.13 -8.81 -1.99
CA PRO A 34 0.63 -9.47 -0.78
C PRO A 34 1.53 -10.66 -1.06
N PHE A 35 1.17 -11.49 -2.05
CA PHE A 35 1.98 -12.64 -2.44
C PHE A 35 3.37 -12.24 -2.92
N GLU A 36 3.48 -11.13 -3.66
CA GLU A 36 4.79 -10.61 -4.08
C GLU A 36 5.55 -10.01 -2.91
N VAL A 37 4.88 -9.34 -1.97
CA VAL A 37 5.53 -8.82 -0.74
C VAL A 37 6.13 -9.98 0.06
N GLU A 38 5.36 -11.05 0.27
CA GLU A 38 5.83 -12.25 0.98
C GLU A 38 6.96 -12.97 0.22
N ARG A 39 6.85 -13.06 -1.12
CA ARG A 39 7.85 -13.72 -1.96
C ARG A 39 9.17 -12.95 -2.04
N LEU A 40 9.10 -11.62 -2.11
CA LEU A 40 10.27 -10.73 -2.17
C LEU A 40 10.90 -10.55 -0.79
N GLY A 41 10.10 -10.59 0.28
CA GLY A 41 10.56 -10.39 1.65
C GLY A 41 11.13 -8.99 1.89
N TRP A 42 10.60 -7.97 1.20
CA TRP A 42 11.04 -6.58 1.34
C TRP A 42 10.08 -5.80 2.23
N ASP A 43 10.63 -5.06 3.20
CA ASP A 43 9.84 -4.16 4.05
C ASP A 43 9.70 -2.76 3.43
N SER A 44 10.70 -2.32 2.66
CA SER A 44 10.73 -0.98 2.06
C SER A 44 11.54 -0.94 0.75
N ILE A 45 11.20 0.00 -0.13
CA ILE A 45 11.90 0.27 -1.39
C ILE A 45 12.31 1.75 -1.39
N ARG A 46 13.61 2.04 -1.48
CA ARG A 46 14.16 3.41 -1.42
C ARG A 46 13.71 4.22 -0.20
N GLY A 47 13.46 3.55 0.93
CA GLY A 47 12.98 4.18 2.16
C GLY A 47 11.46 4.41 2.20
N LEU A 48 10.71 4.02 1.16
CA LEU A 48 9.25 4.01 1.18
C LEU A 48 8.76 2.63 1.67
N PRO A 49 7.85 2.55 2.65
CA PRO A 49 7.27 1.29 3.09
C PRO A 49 6.50 0.60 1.96
N ILE A 50 6.56 -0.73 1.91
CA ILE A 50 5.71 -1.52 1.03
C ILE A 50 4.39 -1.81 1.74
N ARG A 51 3.27 -1.58 1.06
CA ARG A 51 1.92 -1.90 1.53
C ARG A 51 1.36 -3.06 0.73
N PRO A 52 0.90 -4.14 1.40
CA PRO A 52 0.23 -5.23 0.71
C PRO A 52 -1.17 -4.78 0.27
N ASP A 53 -1.47 -4.87 -1.02
CA ASP A 53 -2.78 -4.53 -1.60
C ASP A 53 -3.32 -5.75 -2.38
N PRO A 54 -4.37 -6.43 -1.87
CA PRO A 54 -4.91 -7.63 -2.51
C PRO A 54 -5.68 -7.36 -3.80
N SER A 55 -5.99 -6.09 -4.11
CA SER A 55 -6.68 -5.69 -5.34
C SER A 55 -5.72 -5.62 -6.53
N LEU A 56 -4.41 -5.52 -6.28
CA LEU A 56 -3.38 -5.54 -7.31
C LEU A 56 -3.07 -6.97 -7.79
N GLY A 57 -2.99 -7.17 -9.11
CA GLY A 57 -2.51 -8.42 -9.68
C GLY A 57 -1.02 -8.68 -9.39
N THR A 58 -0.59 -9.94 -9.44
CA THR A 58 0.82 -10.32 -9.28
C THR A 58 1.70 -9.63 -10.33
N GLY A 59 2.80 -9.02 -9.90
CA GLY A 59 3.70 -8.26 -10.78
C GLY A 59 3.24 -6.83 -11.10
N ALA A 60 2.07 -6.41 -10.62
CA ALA A 60 1.64 -5.01 -10.63
C ALA A 60 2.04 -4.31 -9.33
N PHE A 61 2.27 -3.00 -9.42
CA PHE A 61 2.52 -2.14 -8.28
C PHE A 61 1.90 -0.76 -8.52
N ARG A 62 1.64 -0.02 -7.44
CA ARG A 62 1.16 1.37 -7.47
C ARG A 62 2.00 2.23 -6.52
N ILE A 63 2.28 3.46 -6.93
CA ILE A 63 2.92 4.46 -6.06
C ILE A 63 1.81 5.23 -5.34
N ILE A 64 1.82 5.16 -4.00
CA ILE A 64 0.90 5.90 -3.13
C ILE A 64 1.56 7.24 -2.80
N CYS A 65 0.82 8.33 -2.97
CA CYS A 65 1.24 9.68 -2.61
C CYS A 65 0.54 10.18 -1.35
N ALA A 66 1.06 11.23 -0.73
CA ALA A 66 0.49 11.76 0.51
C ALA A 66 -1.00 12.14 0.42
N ARG A 67 -1.53 12.44 -0.78
CA ARG A 67 -2.97 12.67 -0.98
C ARG A 67 -3.78 11.38 -0.88
N ASP A 68 -3.28 10.29 -1.46
CA ASP A 68 -3.95 8.97 -1.52
C ASP A 68 -4.06 8.33 -0.12
N GLU A 69 -3.10 8.61 0.76
CA GLU A 69 -3.13 8.18 2.17
C GLU A 69 -4.28 8.83 2.95
N LEU A 70 -4.55 10.11 2.71
CA LEU A 70 -5.67 10.82 3.33
C LEU A 70 -7.04 10.31 2.85
N GLU A 71 -7.11 9.78 1.63
CA GLU A 71 -8.35 9.21 1.10
C GLU A 71 -8.58 7.80 1.67
N THR A 72 -7.53 6.98 1.79
CA THR A 72 -7.61 5.60 2.29
C THR A 72 -7.92 5.50 3.79
N GLU A 73 -7.44 6.42 4.63
CA GLU A 73 -7.72 6.42 6.09
C GLU A 73 -9.21 6.64 6.42
N THR A 74 -10.01 7.09 5.44
CA THR A 74 -11.45 7.35 5.60
C THR A 74 -12.31 6.08 5.49
N GLU A 75 -11.79 4.97 4.95
CA GLU A 75 -12.57 3.76 4.69
C GLU A 75 -12.49 2.69 5.81
N GLU A 76 -11.56 2.77 6.75
CA GLU A 76 -11.33 1.73 7.77
C GLU A 76 -11.88 2.03 9.18
N VAL A 77 -12.63 3.12 9.39
CA VAL A 77 -13.29 3.44 10.69
C VAL A 77 -14.81 3.44 10.56
N VAL A 78 -15.39 2.26 10.37
CA VAL A 78 -16.78 1.98 10.78
C VAL A 78 -16.80 0.76 11.69
N GLU A 79 -16.12 0.85 12.84
CA GLU A 79 -16.37 -0.08 13.94
C GLU A 79 -17.84 0.02 14.36
N ALA A 80 -18.55 -1.09 14.18
CA ALA A 80 -19.93 -1.26 14.57
C ALA A 80 -20.08 -1.00 16.08
N VAL A 81 -20.77 0.08 16.44
CA VAL A 81 -21.25 0.29 17.82
C VAL A 81 -22.33 -0.75 18.10
N SER A 82 -21.94 -1.90 18.68
CA SER A 82 -22.86 -2.90 19.21
C SER A 82 -23.45 -2.38 20.52
N THR A 83 -24.67 -1.85 20.48
CA THR A 83 -25.42 -1.51 21.69
C THR A 83 -25.94 -2.79 22.35
N GLN A 84 -25.20 -3.31 23.32
CA GLN A 84 -25.67 -4.40 24.16
C GLN A 84 -26.68 -3.88 25.18
N THR A 85 -27.97 -4.00 24.88
CA THR A 85 -29.06 -3.67 25.81
C THR A 85 -29.20 -4.78 26.85
N VAL A 86 -28.86 -4.47 28.10
CA VAL A 86 -29.05 -5.39 29.24
C VAL A 86 -30.54 -5.42 29.63
N PRO A 87 -31.19 -6.60 29.78
CA PRO A 87 -32.59 -6.65 30.17
C PRO A 87 -32.77 -6.34 31.67
N ILE A 88 -33.63 -5.37 31.98
CA ILE A 88 -34.18 -5.15 33.32
C ILE A 88 -35.15 -6.30 33.64
N THR A 89 -34.80 -7.12 34.62
CA THR A 89 -35.68 -8.14 35.20
C THR A 89 -36.58 -7.51 36.26
N ARG A 90 -37.88 -7.84 36.26
CA ARG A 90 -38.81 -7.56 37.36
C ARG A 90 -39.59 -8.82 37.70
#